data_AF-A0AB35XGR6-F1
#
_entry.id   AF-A0AB35XGR6-F1
#
_cell.length_a   1.000
_cell.length_b   1.000
_cell.length_c   1.000
_cell.angle_alpha   90.00
_cell.angle_beta   90.00
_cell.angle_gamma   90.00
#
_symmetry.space_group_name_H-M   'P 1'
#
loop_
_entity.id
_entity.type
_entity.pdbx_description
1 polymer ?
#
loop_
_entity_poly.entity_id
_entity_poly.type
_entity_poly.pdbx_seq_one_letter_code
_entity_poly.pdbx_strand_id
1 'polypeptide(L)'
;MAVDGAEQARAARLAHTVAAEAVRAGCEEGSAAQLVGQDGSGSARKAAEKSARGAEIKGMSQLAIDVEGDAVSVAVQVTRPTHLLSLIGVLEVHGQAREMCTLMAR
;
A
#
# COMPACT_ATOMS: atom_id res chain seq x y z
N MET A 1 -7.40 -21.88 17.00
CA MET A 1 -7.48 -20.41 16.82
C MET A 1 -6.22 -19.79 16.23
N ALA A 2 -5.06 -20.48 16.20
CA ALA A 2 -3.81 -19.91 15.65
C ALA A 2 -3.79 -19.69 14.12
N VAL A 3 -4.59 -20.44 13.35
CA VAL A 3 -4.57 -20.41 11.87
C VAL A 3 -5.09 -19.08 11.32
N ASP A 4 -6.24 -18.59 11.79
CA ASP A 4 -6.79 -17.32 11.28
C ASP A 4 -6.04 -16.09 11.81
N GLY A 5 -5.48 -16.17 13.02
CA GLY A 5 -4.55 -15.14 13.51
C GLY A 5 -3.28 -15.05 12.65
N ALA A 6 -2.76 -16.18 12.16
CA ALA A 6 -1.65 -16.20 11.23
C ALA A 6 -2.03 -15.63 9.86
N GLU A 7 -3.25 -15.88 9.36
CA GLU A 7 -3.76 -15.27 8.12
C GLU A 7 -3.95 -13.75 8.26
N GLN A 8 -4.48 -13.26 9.39
CA GLN A 8 -4.58 -11.83 9.65
C GLN A 8 -3.20 -11.15 9.72
N ALA A 9 -2.25 -11.76 10.44
CA ALA A 9 -0.88 -11.25 10.50
C ALA A 9 -0.18 -11.27 9.14
N ARG A 10 -0.47 -12.29 8.30
CA ARG A 10 0.02 -12.36 6.92
C ARG A 10 -0.60 -11.28 6.05
N ALA A 11 -1.92 -11.06 6.14
CA ALA A 11 -2.60 -9.98 5.41
C ALA A 11 -2.00 -8.62 5.76
N ALA A 12 -1.73 -8.36 7.05
CA ALA A 12 -1.12 -7.10 7.50
C ALA A 12 0.30 -6.93 6.95
N ARG A 13 1.14 -7.97 7.02
CA ARG A 13 2.51 -7.91 6.45
C ARG A 13 2.50 -7.63 4.95
N LEU A 14 1.60 -8.27 4.20
CA LEU A 14 1.47 -8.02 2.76
C LEU A 14 1.04 -6.56 2.49
N ALA A 15 0.06 -6.05 3.24
CA ALA A 15 -0.35 -4.65 3.12
C ALA A 15 0.83 -3.70 3.36
N HIS A 16 1.64 -3.94 4.40
CA HIS A 16 2.84 -3.13 4.68
C HIS A 16 3.88 -3.19 3.56
N THR A 17 4.20 -4.39 3.06
CA THR A 17 5.17 -4.54 1.98
C THR A 17 4.74 -3.74 0.74
N VAL A 18 3.48 -3.88 0.32
CA VAL A 18 2.94 -3.15 -0.85
C VAL A 18 2.92 -1.65 -0.60
N ALA A 19 2.43 -1.20 0.56
CA ALA A 19 2.37 0.21 0.88
C ALA A 19 3.78 0.83 0.90
N ALA A 20 4.77 0.14 1.48
CA ALA A 20 6.14 0.62 1.59
C ALA A 20 6.88 0.63 0.24
N GLU A 21 6.61 -0.34 -0.64
CA GLU A 21 7.15 -0.36 -2.00
C GLU A 21 6.52 0.74 -2.86
N ALA A 22 5.20 0.90 -2.80
CA ALA A 22 4.47 1.90 -3.55
C ALA A 22 4.87 3.33 -3.13
N VAL A 23 4.97 3.59 -1.82
CA VAL A 23 5.44 4.88 -1.28
C VAL A 23 6.86 5.20 -1.74
N ARG A 24 7.79 4.23 -1.69
CA ARG A 24 9.16 4.45 -2.18
C ARG A 24 9.18 4.79 -3.66
N ALA A 25 8.52 4.01 -4.50
CA ALA A 25 8.44 4.29 -5.94
C ALA A 25 7.82 5.66 -6.22
N GLY A 26 6.76 6.02 -5.49
CA GLY A 26 6.15 7.34 -5.58
C GLY A 26 7.11 8.46 -5.20
N CYS A 27 7.84 8.32 -4.09
CA CYS A 27 8.78 9.33 -3.66
C CYS A 27 9.98 9.49 -4.58
N GLU A 28 10.53 8.40 -5.11
CA GLU A 28 11.66 8.44 -6.04
C GLU A 28 11.31 9.23 -7.31
N GLU A 29 10.19 8.89 -7.95
CA GLU A 29 9.73 9.53 -9.18
C GLU A 29 9.18 10.94 -8.95
N GLY A 30 8.52 11.18 -7.81
CA GLY A 30 8.08 12.52 -7.42
C GLY A 30 9.24 13.46 -7.17
N SER A 31 10.26 13.00 -6.43
CA SER A 31 11.45 13.79 -6.14
C SER A 31 12.27 14.03 -7.40
N ALA A 32 12.39 13.03 -8.29
CA ALA A 32 13.07 13.19 -9.58
C ALA A 32 12.44 14.30 -10.45
N ALA A 33 11.10 14.37 -10.48
CA ALA A 33 10.39 15.44 -11.18
C ALA A 33 10.61 16.82 -10.54
N GLN A 34 10.58 16.90 -9.20
CA GLN A 34 10.86 18.16 -8.49
C GLN A 34 12.28 18.67 -8.72
N LEU A 35 13.27 17.78 -8.81
CA LEU A 35 14.66 18.13 -9.08
C LEU A 35 14.86 18.81 -10.44
N VAL A 36 13.99 18.55 -11.42
CA VAL A 36 14.00 19.21 -12.73
C VAL A 36 13.01 20.37 -12.84
N GLY A 37 12.47 20.83 -11.70
CA GLY A 37 11.56 21.98 -11.60
C GLY A 37 10.12 21.68 -12.02
N GLN A 38 9.73 20.40 -12.12
CA GLN A 38 8.36 19.99 -12.40
C GLN A 38 7.58 19.70 -11.12
N ASP A 39 6.26 19.83 -11.18
CA ASP A 39 5.41 19.27 -10.13
C ASP A 39 5.54 17.73 -10.13
N GLY A 40 5.99 17.18 -9.01
CA GLY A 40 6.19 15.75 -8.81
C GLY A 40 4.92 14.98 -8.43
N SER A 41 3.78 15.65 -8.24
CA SER A 41 2.57 15.01 -7.74
C SER A 41 2.04 13.91 -8.67
N GLY A 42 1.98 14.21 -9.98
CA GLY A 42 1.50 13.29 -11.00
C GLY A 42 2.44 12.10 -11.23
N SER A 43 3.76 12.34 -11.23
CA SER A 43 4.76 11.26 -11.37
C SER A 43 4.76 10.36 -10.14
N ALA A 44 4.70 10.94 -8.94
CA ALA A 44 4.64 10.20 -7.68
C ALA A 44 3.41 9.28 -7.64
N ARG A 45 2.23 9.82 -7.92
CA ARG A 45 0.98 9.03 -7.92
C ARG A 45 1.06 7.88 -8.92
N LYS A 46 1.52 8.16 -10.15
CA LYS A 46 1.59 7.15 -11.22
C LYS A 46 2.60 6.05 -10.89
N ALA A 47 3.74 6.39 -10.29
CA ALA A 47 4.76 5.44 -9.89
C ALA A 47 4.31 4.55 -8.73
N ALA A 48 3.71 5.16 -7.69
CA ALA A 48 3.12 4.43 -6.57
C ALA A 48 2.02 3.47 -7.03
N GLU A 49 1.14 3.92 -7.93
CA GLU A 49 0.07 3.07 -8.48
C GLU A 49 0.63 1.91 -9.31
N LYS A 50 1.63 2.18 -10.16
CA LYS A 50 2.29 1.15 -10.96
C LYS A 50 2.96 0.10 -10.07
N SER A 51 3.65 0.53 -9.01
CA SER A 51 4.29 -0.36 -8.05
C SER A 51 3.25 -1.22 -7.30
N ALA A 52 2.22 -0.60 -6.72
CA ALA A 52 1.18 -1.31 -5.97
C ALA A 52 0.42 -2.33 -6.83
N ARG A 53 0.07 -1.97 -8.08
CA ARG A 53 -0.63 -2.89 -9.01
C ARG A 53 0.29 -3.98 -9.55
N GLY A 54 1.58 -3.68 -9.74
CA GLY A 54 2.57 -4.64 -10.21
C GLY A 54 2.89 -5.76 -9.22
N ALA A 55 2.55 -5.59 -7.94
CA ALA A 55 2.75 -6.62 -6.91
C ALA A 55 1.80 -7.84 -7.08
N GLU A 56 0.77 -7.75 -7.94
CA GLU A 56 -0.21 -8.82 -8.22
C GLU A 56 -0.75 -9.51 -6.95
N ILE A 57 -0.96 -8.75 -5.87
CA ILE A 57 -1.33 -9.33 -4.58
C ILE A 57 -2.78 -9.82 -4.63
N LYS A 58 -2.93 -11.15 -4.63
CA LYS A 58 -4.23 -11.81 -4.49
C LYS A 58 -4.90 -11.39 -3.17
N GLY A 59 -6.09 -10.78 -3.28
CA GLY A 59 -6.87 -10.32 -2.13
C GLY A 59 -6.65 -8.86 -1.76
N MET A 60 -5.88 -8.07 -2.52
CA MET A 60 -5.89 -6.61 -2.32
C MET A 60 -7.29 -6.07 -2.60
N SER A 61 -7.96 -5.59 -1.56
CA SER A 61 -9.35 -5.12 -1.60
C SER A 61 -9.46 -3.61 -1.70
N GLN A 62 -8.46 -2.87 -1.21
CA GLN A 62 -8.40 -1.42 -1.35
C GLN A 62 -6.96 -0.93 -1.57
N LEU A 63 -6.83 0.09 -2.40
CA LEU A 63 -5.62 0.87 -2.61
C LEU A 63 -6.04 2.34 -2.68
N ALA A 64 -5.51 3.16 -1.78
CA ALA A 64 -5.66 4.61 -1.81
C ALA A 64 -4.28 5.25 -1.86
N ILE A 65 -4.09 6.16 -2.81
CA ILE A 65 -2.85 6.92 -2.99
C ILE A 65 -3.24 8.38 -2.96
N ASP A 66 -2.64 9.11 -2.03
CA ASP A 66 -2.84 10.53 -1.85
C ASP A 66 -1.49 11.25 -1.93
N VAL A 67 -1.48 12.36 -2.66
CA VAL A 67 -0.29 13.19 -2.83
C VAL A 67 -0.67 14.61 -2.49
N GLU A 68 -0.17 15.10 -1.36
CA GLU A 68 -0.50 16.41 -0.80
C GLU A 68 0.80 17.20 -0.60
N GLY A 69 1.00 18.22 -1.44
CA GLY A 69 2.23 19.02 -1.40
C GLY A 69 3.45 18.17 -1.70
N ASP A 70 4.34 18.03 -0.72
CA ASP A 70 5.52 17.17 -0.74
C ASP A 70 5.28 15.82 -0.07
N ALA A 71 4.09 15.49 0.43
CA ALA A 71 3.82 14.21 1.05
C ALA A 71 3.14 13.23 0.07
N VAL A 72 3.62 11.99 0.02
CA VAL A 72 2.95 10.87 -0.64
C VAL A 72 2.54 9.88 0.43
N SER A 73 1.24 9.59 0.52
CA SER A 73 0.71 8.54 1.40
C SER A 73 0.00 7.45 0.62
N VAL A 74 0.28 6.20 0.98
CA VAL A 74 -0.35 5.02 0.36
C VAL A 74 -0.97 4.17 1.45
N ALA A 75 -2.26 3.89 1.31
CA ALA A 75 -2.99 2.95 2.15
C ALA A 75 -3.39 1.72 1.34
N VAL A 76 -3.14 0.55 1.90
CA VAL A 76 -3.43 -0.75 1.30
C VAL A 76 -4.26 -1.57 2.26
N GLN A 77 -5.30 -2.23 1.75
CA GLN A 77 -6.04 -3.27 2.45
C GLN A 77 -5.95 -4.58 1.68
N VAL A 78 -5.66 -5.66 2.41
CA VAL A 78 -5.65 -7.03 1.91
C VAL A 78 -6.67 -7.84 2.70
N THR A 79 -7.56 -8.51 1.98
CA THR A 79 -8.57 -9.42 2.52
C THR A 79 -8.18 -10.87 2.24
N ARG A 80 -8.36 -11.73 3.24
CA ARG A 80 -8.07 -13.16 3.16
C ARG A 80 -9.23 -13.98 3.72
N PRO A 81 -9.61 -15.11 3.11
CA PRO A 81 -10.62 -15.98 3.67
C PRO A 81 -10.11 -16.63 4.97
N THR A 82 -11.02 -16.86 5.91
CA THR A 82 -10.71 -17.58 7.16
C THR A 82 -11.13 -19.05 7.10
N HIS A 83 -10.40 -19.89 7.82
CA HIS A 83 -10.64 -21.33 7.85
C HIS A 83 -11.35 -21.81 9.12
N LEU A 84 -10.97 -21.34 10.32
CA LEU A 84 -11.65 -21.76 11.57
C LEU A 84 -12.74 -20.77 11.98
N LEU A 85 -12.49 -19.47 11.82
CA LEU A 85 -13.45 -18.41 12.14
C LEU A 85 -14.70 -18.46 11.24
N SER A 86 -14.61 -19.06 10.06
CA SER A 86 -15.77 -19.26 9.18
C SER A 86 -16.80 -20.21 9.76
N LEU A 87 -16.39 -21.12 10.65
CA LEU A 87 -17.31 -22.01 11.37
C LEU A 87 -18.23 -21.25 12.35
N ILE A 88 -17.85 -20.03 12.73
CA ILE A 88 -18.64 -19.14 13.59
C ILE A 88 -19.17 -17.91 12.83
N GLY A 89 -19.13 -17.93 11.50
CA GLY A 89 -19.71 -16.90 10.63
C GLY A 89 -18.81 -15.73 10.29
N VAL A 90 -17.56 -15.70 10.74
CA VAL A 90 -16.56 -14.71 10.29
C VAL A 90 -15.84 -15.31 9.10
N LEU A 91 -16.11 -14.82 7.88
CA LEU A 91 -15.64 -15.48 6.65
C LEU A 91 -14.28 -15.00 6.16
N GLU A 92 -13.87 -13.80 6.58
CA GLU A 92 -12.69 -13.13 6.08
C GLU A 92 -11.99 -12.33 7.19
N VAL A 93 -10.68 -12.17 7.03
CA VAL A 93 -9.84 -11.27 7.84
C VAL A 93 -9.20 -10.24 6.94
N HIS A 94 -8.94 -9.06 7.52
CA HIS A 94 -8.33 -7.95 6.82
C HIS A 94 -6.99 -7.59 7.46
N GLY A 95 -6.02 -7.30 6.61
CA GLY A 95 -4.79 -6.60 6.96
C GLY A 95 -4.77 -5.24 6.28
N GLN A 96 -4.36 -4.22 7.02
CA GLN A 96 -4.27 -2.85 6.52
C GLN A 96 -2.91 -2.28 6.86
N ALA A 97 -2.38 -1.44 5.98
CA ALA A 97 -1.20 -0.64 6.23
C ALA A 97 -1.36 0.73 5.56
N ARG A 98 -0.76 1.75 6.19
CA ARG A 98 -0.59 3.07 5.62
C ARG A 98 0.87 3.46 5.78
N GLU A 99 1.50 3.80 4.68
CA GLU A 99 2.88 4.27 4.65
C GLU A 99 2.90 5.68 4.07
N MET A 100 3.89 6.47 4.47
CA MET A 100 4.04 7.85 4.02
C MET A 100 5.52 8.16 3.78
N CYS A 101 5.78 8.99 2.78
CA CYS A 101 7.09 9.59 2.57
C CYS A 101 6.93 11.06 2.17
N THR A 102 8.00 11.83 2.33
CA THR A 102 8.10 13.21 1.89
C THR A 102 9.06 13.30 0.70
N LEU A 103 8.64 14.00 -0.35
CA LEU A 103 9.43 14.36 -1.52
C LEU A 103 10.56 15.29 -1.07
N MET A 104 11.78 14.98 -1.50
CA MET A 104 12.94 15.80 -1.18
C MET A 104 13.10 16.87 -2.26
N ALA A 105 12.45 18.01 -2.05
CA ALA A 105 12.77 19.22 -2.80
C ALA A 105 14.08 19.82 -2.26
N ARG A 106 14.98 20.20 -3.17
CA ARG A 106 16.29 20.72 -2.85
C ARG A 106 16.23 22.16 -2.31
#